data_AF-A0A1H6ZM67-F1
#
_entry.id   AF-A0A1H6ZM67-F1
#
_cell.length_a   1.000
_cell.length_b   1.000
_cell.length_c   1.000
_cell.angle_alpha   90.00
_cell.angle_beta   90.00
_cell.angle_gamma   90.00
#
_symmetry.space_group_name_H-M   'P 1'
#
loop_
_entity.id
_entity.type
_entity.pdbx_description
1 polymer ?
#
loop_
_entity_poly.entity_id
_entity_poly.type
_entity_poly.pdbx_seq_one_letter_code
_entity_poly.pdbx_strand_id
1 'polypeptide(L)'
;MLQYNKNMVKNLTSIEIYHQDFLDKMMRIWPEFLEVKGFVLLKKNKGDFEELDENKILSIYYDRTGFEASYNEFRIEDYFDWCIEKPIENLALAIKLSEIWECKLKRDFPSYKFHIIIGFDGKFTTIRFHKLRDEEGSWIALENLDDYKNNSIAVRVVE
;
A
#
# COMPACT_ATOMS: atom_id res chain seq x y z
N MET A 1 -2.85 3.93 15.09
CA MET A 1 -2.01 3.33 16.16
C MET A 1 -1.26 2.14 15.56
N LEU A 2 0.05 2.02 15.74
CA LEU A 2 0.87 0.99 15.08
C LEU A 2 1.31 -0.06 16.11
N GLN A 3 1.03 -1.34 15.85
CA GLN A 3 1.36 -2.47 16.74
C GLN A 3 2.40 -3.39 16.08
N TYR A 4 3.27 -3.97 16.91
CA TYR A 4 4.38 -4.80 16.46
C TYR A 4 4.48 -6.08 17.27
N ASN A 5 4.99 -7.14 16.65
CA ASN A 5 5.44 -8.33 17.38
C ASN A 5 6.93 -8.21 17.77
N LYS A 6 7.38 -9.10 18.65
CA LYS A 6 8.77 -9.11 19.17
C LYS A 6 9.83 -9.33 18.10
N ASN A 7 9.47 -9.98 16.99
CA ASN A 7 10.39 -10.24 15.89
C ASN A 7 10.64 -8.98 15.05
N MET A 8 9.62 -8.14 14.89
CA MET A 8 9.71 -6.86 14.17
C MET A 8 10.65 -5.87 14.87
N VAL A 9 10.63 -5.84 16.21
CA VAL A 9 11.50 -4.97 17.02
C VAL A 9 12.99 -5.31 16.82
N LYS A 10 13.33 -6.58 16.60
CA LYS A 10 14.72 -7.05 16.45
C LYS A 10 15.34 -6.66 15.10
N ASN A 11 14.54 -6.45 14.06
CA ASN A 11 15.02 -6.17 12.70
C ASN A 11 15.15 -4.66 12.41
N LEU A 12 14.54 -3.80 13.23
CA LEU A 12 14.52 -2.35 13.01
C LEU A 12 15.83 -1.63 13.40
N THR A 13 16.76 -2.31 14.08
CA THR A 13 18.00 -1.71 14.63
C THR A 13 19.21 -1.78 13.68
N SER A 14 19.09 -2.37 12.49
CA SER A 14 20.25 -2.66 11.62
C SER A 14 20.28 -1.91 10.28
N ILE A 15 19.58 -0.79 10.14
CA ILE A 15 19.39 -0.15 8.81
C ILE A 15 20.18 1.16 8.72
N GLU A 16 21.13 1.23 7.77
CA GLU A 16 21.76 2.46 7.26
C GLU A 16 21.27 2.74 5.83
N ILE A 17 21.03 4.02 5.49
CA ILE A 17 20.43 4.44 4.22
C ILE A 17 21.42 5.30 3.42
N TYR A 18 21.62 5.00 2.13
CA TYR A 18 22.38 5.81 1.16
C TYR A 18 21.52 6.23 -0.04
N HIS A 19 21.77 7.44 -0.57
CA HIS A 19 21.00 8.09 -1.64
C HIS A 19 21.73 8.11 -3.00
N GLN A 20 21.06 7.65 -4.07
CA GLN A 20 21.20 8.22 -5.44
C GLN A 20 19.97 7.90 -6.33
N ASP A 21 19.69 8.81 -7.27
CA ASP A 21 18.52 9.04 -8.14
C ASP A 21 17.21 9.47 -7.45
N PHE A 22 16.98 10.80 -7.39
CA PHE A 22 16.01 11.40 -6.48
C PHE A 22 14.69 11.83 -7.15
N LEU A 23 14.65 12.24 -8.43
CA LEU A 23 13.44 12.89 -8.97
C LEU A 23 12.33 11.92 -9.40
N ASP A 24 12.63 10.84 -10.13
CA ASP A 24 11.62 9.80 -10.47
C ASP A 24 11.20 8.98 -9.25
N LYS A 25 12.08 8.85 -8.27
CA LYS A 25 11.81 8.17 -6.99
C LYS A 25 10.97 9.03 -6.05
N MET A 26 11.12 10.35 -6.08
CA MET A 26 10.35 11.27 -5.22
C MET A 26 8.86 11.28 -5.53
N MET A 27 8.44 11.14 -6.79
CA MET A 27 7.00 10.97 -7.11
C MET A 27 6.42 9.65 -6.60
N ARG A 28 7.26 8.63 -6.34
CA ARG A 28 6.85 7.33 -5.80
C ARG A 28 6.87 7.31 -4.28
N ILE A 29 7.81 8.06 -3.69
CA ILE A 29 7.87 8.33 -2.26
C ILE A 29 6.69 9.23 -1.86
N TRP A 30 6.38 10.24 -2.66
CA TRP A 30 5.28 11.18 -2.46
C TRP A 30 4.22 11.02 -3.57
N PRO A 31 3.30 10.04 -3.43
CA PRO A 31 2.42 9.63 -4.52
C PRO A 31 1.41 10.72 -4.90
N GLU A 32 1.03 10.73 -6.16
CA GLU A 32 -0.19 11.38 -6.62
C GLU A 32 -1.35 10.39 -6.55
N PHE A 33 -2.43 10.82 -5.90
CA PHE A 33 -3.68 10.08 -5.83
C PHE A 33 -4.76 10.85 -6.57
N LEU A 34 -5.67 10.13 -7.20
CA LEU A 34 -6.77 10.69 -7.98
C LEU A 34 -8.08 10.08 -7.50
N GLU A 35 -9.12 10.90 -7.39
CA GLU A 35 -10.47 10.39 -7.19
C GLU A 35 -11.22 10.35 -8.52
N VAL A 36 -11.73 9.17 -8.89
CA VAL A 36 -12.48 8.95 -10.13
C VAL A 36 -13.70 8.11 -9.80
N LYS A 37 -14.92 8.64 -10.03
CA LYS A 37 -16.19 7.94 -9.75
C LYS A 37 -16.26 7.35 -8.32
N GLY A 38 -15.71 8.06 -7.34
CA GLY A 38 -15.69 7.62 -5.94
C GLY A 38 -14.62 6.57 -5.59
N PHE A 39 -13.77 6.20 -6.55
CA PHE A 39 -12.55 5.40 -6.32
C PHE A 39 -11.36 6.31 -6.03
N VAL A 40 -10.53 5.98 -5.04
CA VAL A 40 -9.26 6.67 -4.79
C VAL A 40 -8.11 5.81 -5.31
N LEU A 41 -7.45 6.28 -6.36
CA LEU A 41 -6.50 5.50 -7.13
C LEU A 41 -5.10 6.14 -7.13
N LEU A 42 -4.07 5.30 -7.04
CA LEU A 42 -2.68 5.68 -7.28
C LEU A 42 -2.51 6.07 -8.75
N LYS A 43 -2.01 7.28 -8.99
CA LYS A 43 -1.69 7.74 -10.34
C LYS A 43 -0.53 6.92 -10.91
N LYS A 44 -0.80 6.17 -11.99
CA LYS A 44 0.21 5.42 -12.74
C LYS A 44 0.55 6.18 -14.03
N ASN A 45 1.76 6.01 -14.56
CA ASN A 45 2.24 6.71 -15.77
C ASN A 45 1.48 6.35 -17.06
N LYS A 46 0.55 5.37 -17.02
CA LYS A 46 -0.34 5.02 -18.13
C LYS A 46 -1.72 5.62 -17.91
N GLY A 47 -2.22 6.33 -18.92
CA GLY A 47 -3.46 7.10 -18.90
C GLY A 47 -4.74 6.25 -18.94
N ASP A 48 -4.90 5.32 -18.01
CA ASP A 48 -5.98 4.32 -18.03
C ASP A 48 -7.24 4.75 -17.22
N PHE A 49 -7.47 6.05 -17.02
CA PHE A 49 -8.57 6.53 -16.16
C PHE A 49 -9.89 6.77 -16.92
N GLU A 50 -9.87 6.81 -18.26
CA GLU A 50 -11.03 7.25 -19.04
C GLU A 50 -12.17 6.22 -19.13
N GLU A 51 -11.95 4.95 -18.74
CA GLU A 51 -12.97 3.89 -18.89
C GLU A 51 -13.10 2.96 -17.67
N LEU A 52 -13.24 3.50 -16.45
CA LEU A 52 -13.70 2.68 -15.31
C LEU A 52 -15.17 2.28 -15.53
N ASP A 53 -15.38 1.03 -15.95
CA ASP A 53 -16.68 0.35 -16.01
C ASP A 53 -16.91 -0.41 -14.69
N GLU A 54 -17.81 0.12 -13.86
CA GLU A 54 -18.12 -0.44 -12.55
C GLU A 54 -18.70 -1.86 -12.64
N ASN A 55 -19.51 -2.17 -13.66
CA ASN A 55 -20.07 -3.52 -13.81
C ASN A 55 -18.96 -4.53 -14.08
N LYS A 56 -18.01 -4.16 -14.93
CA LYS A 56 -16.83 -5.00 -15.21
C LYS A 56 -15.96 -5.15 -13.97
N ILE A 57 -15.73 -4.08 -13.23
CA ILE A 57 -14.97 -4.10 -11.97
C ILE A 57 -15.59 -5.08 -10.97
N LEU A 58 -16.89 -4.92 -10.69
CA LEU A 58 -17.61 -5.78 -9.75
C LEU A 58 -17.62 -7.25 -10.20
N SER A 59 -17.64 -7.51 -11.51
CA SER A 59 -17.57 -8.89 -12.02
C SER A 59 -16.23 -9.58 -11.80
N ILE A 60 -15.12 -8.83 -11.68
CA ILE A 60 -13.75 -9.37 -11.56
C ILE A 60 -13.28 -9.34 -10.11
N TYR A 61 -13.54 -8.24 -9.41
CA TYR A 61 -12.99 -7.95 -8.08
C TYR A 61 -14.03 -8.10 -6.97
N TYR A 62 -15.25 -8.50 -7.30
CA TYR A 62 -16.42 -8.65 -6.43
C TYR A 62 -16.99 -7.33 -5.90
N ASP A 63 -16.13 -6.44 -5.41
CA ASP A 63 -16.50 -5.14 -4.87
C ASP A 63 -15.48 -4.05 -5.25
N ARG A 64 -15.76 -2.82 -4.82
CA ARG A 64 -14.91 -1.65 -5.11
C ARG A 64 -13.65 -1.67 -4.26
N THR A 65 -13.77 -2.12 -3.01
CA THR A 65 -12.65 -2.31 -2.09
C THR A 65 -11.57 -3.21 -2.68
N GLY A 66 -11.97 -4.33 -3.28
CA GLY A 66 -11.06 -5.28 -3.89
C GLY A 66 -10.41 -4.79 -5.15
N PHE A 67 -11.13 -4.01 -5.95
CA PHE A 67 -10.55 -3.31 -7.08
C PHE A 67 -9.52 -2.29 -6.64
N GLU A 68 -9.84 -1.40 -5.68
CA GLU A 68 -8.89 -0.40 -5.19
C GLU A 68 -7.64 -1.06 -4.60
N ALA A 69 -7.81 -2.08 -3.75
CA ALA A 69 -6.68 -2.80 -3.16
C ALA A 69 -5.78 -3.43 -4.22
N SER A 70 -6.36 -3.95 -5.31
CA SER A 70 -5.61 -4.56 -6.41
C SER A 70 -4.96 -3.50 -7.31
N TYR A 71 -5.69 -2.44 -7.66
CA TYR A 71 -5.20 -1.38 -8.53
C TYR A 71 -4.09 -0.57 -7.87
N ASN A 72 -4.23 -0.28 -6.57
CA ASN A 72 -3.27 0.50 -5.80
C ASN A 72 -2.07 -0.32 -5.31
N GLU A 73 -1.96 -1.59 -5.71
CA GLU A 73 -0.79 -2.41 -5.42
C GLU A 73 0.47 -1.81 -6.06
N PHE A 74 1.50 -1.71 -5.23
CA PHE A 74 2.83 -1.24 -5.57
C PHE A 74 3.84 -2.22 -4.97
N ARG A 75 4.67 -2.82 -5.81
CA ARG A 75 5.75 -3.71 -5.38
C ARG A 75 7.05 -2.93 -5.34
N ILE A 76 7.73 -2.96 -4.19
CA ILE A 76 8.94 -2.15 -3.97
C ILE A 76 10.01 -2.47 -5.02
N GLU A 77 10.20 -3.75 -5.30
CA GLU A 77 11.25 -4.23 -6.20
C GLU A 77 11.05 -3.82 -7.66
N ASP A 78 9.82 -3.52 -8.09
CA ASP A 78 9.54 -3.09 -9.47
C ASP A 78 10.01 -1.64 -9.73
N TYR A 79 10.38 -0.92 -8.68
CA TYR A 79 10.61 0.53 -8.74
C TYR A 79 11.88 1.00 -8.03
N PHE A 80 12.52 0.15 -7.23
CA PHE A 80 13.72 0.47 -6.47
C PHE A 80 14.81 -0.61 -6.71
N ASP A 81 15.50 -0.50 -7.84
CA ASP A 81 16.52 -1.48 -8.27
C ASP A 81 17.66 -1.67 -7.26
N TRP A 82 18.00 -0.63 -6.50
CA TRP A 82 19.05 -0.67 -5.48
C TRP A 82 18.70 -1.54 -4.27
N CYS A 83 17.44 -1.95 -4.16
CA CYS A 83 16.97 -2.87 -3.14
C CYS A 83 16.75 -4.30 -3.65
N ILE A 84 17.07 -4.59 -4.91
CA ILE A 84 17.05 -5.97 -5.41
C ILE A 84 18.00 -6.81 -4.54
N GLU A 85 17.54 -8.01 -4.14
CA GLU A 85 18.22 -8.93 -3.21
C GLU A 85 18.36 -8.45 -1.75
N LYS A 86 17.68 -7.35 -1.39
CA LYS A 86 17.66 -6.78 -0.02
C LYS A 86 16.23 -6.79 0.56
N PRO A 87 15.65 -7.98 0.81
CA PRO A 87 14.23 -8.11 1.12
C PRO A 87 13.83 -7.45 2.46
N ILE A 88 14.73 -7.40 3.44
CA ILE A 88 14.44 -6.77 4.73
C ILE A 88 14.45 -5.24 4.63
N GLU A 89 15.36 -4.70 3.84
CA GLU A 89 15.44 -3.28 3.51
C GLU A 89 14.22 -2.83 2.70
N ASN A 90 13.70 -3.68 1.80
CA ASN A 90 12.43 -3.45 1.10
C ASN A 90 11.25 -3.35 2.05
N LEU A 91 11.17 -4.27 3.01
CA LEU A 91 10.13 -4.24 4.03
C LEU A 91 10.20 -2.96 4.87
N ALA A 92 11.40 -2.57 5.29
CA ALA A 92 11.59 -1.33 6.04
C ALA A 92 11.22 -0.08 5.23
N LEU A 93 11.56 -0.06 3.94
CA LEU A 93 11.14 0.99 3.02
C LEU A 93 9.63 1.04 2.87
N ALA A 94 8.93 -0.09 2.72
CA ALA A 94 7.47 -0.13 2.65
C ALA A 94 6.80 0.41 3.93
N ILE A 95 7.36 0.10 5.10
CA ILE A 95 6.90 0.67 6.38
C ILE A 95 7.03 2.20 6.36
N LYS A 96 8.15 2.74 5.88
CA LYS A 96 8.36 4.19 5.77
C LYS A 96 7.45 4.83 4.72
N LEU A 97 7.28 4.20 3.56
CA LEU A 97 6.36 4.65 2.53
C LEU A 97 4.92 4.69 3.04
N SER A 98 4.51 3.73 3.87
CA SER A 98 3.16 3.74 4.45
C SER A 98 2.90 4.94 5.36
N GLU A 99 3.91 5.46 6.07
CA GLU A 99 3.80 6.69 6.87
C GLU A 99 3.58 7.90 5.96
N ILE A 100 4.33 7.96 4.86
CA ILE A 100 4.25 9.04 3.88
C ILE A 100 2.89 9.01 3.16
N TRP A 101 2.44 7.83 2.77
CA TRP A 101 1.14 7.62 2.12
C TRP A 101 -0.01 7.95 3.07
N GLU A 102 0.10 7.59 4.35
CA GLU A 102 -0.87 8.01 5.38
C GLU A 102 -0.98 9.54 5.43
N CYS A 103 0.15 10.25 5.56
CA CYS A 103 0.15 11.71 5.58
C CYS A 103 -0.49 12.30 4.32
N LYS A 104 -0.18 11.73 3.16
CA LYS A 104 -0.70 12.19 1.86
C LYS A 104 -2.21 11.94 1.72
N LEU A 105 -2.69 10.76 2.09
CA LEU A 105 -4.11 10.41 2.05
C LEU A 105 -4.94 11.28 2.99
N LYS A 106 -4.49 11.50 4.24
CA LYS A 106 -5.19 12.39 5.19
C LYS A 106 -5.26 13.84 4.69
N ARG A 107 -4.18 14.30 4.06
CA ARG A 107 -4.09 15.67 3.54
C ARG A 107 -5.01 15.87 2.35
N ASP A 108 -5.03 14.92 1.42
CA ASP A 108 -5.74 15.06 0.16
C ASP A 108 -7.23 14.63 0.28
N PHE A 109 -7.54 13.69 1.19
CA PHE A 109 -8.88 13.14 1.40
C PHE A 109 -9.25 13.08 2.90
N PRO A 110 -9.32 14.24 3.59
CA PRO A 110 -9.49 14.28 5.05
C PRO A 110 -10.81 13.72 5.58
N SER A 111 -11.81 13.52 4.71
CA SER A 111 -13.10 12.91 5.07
C SER A 111 -13.15 11.40 4.87
N TYR A 112 -12.11 10.79 4.29
CA TYR A 112 -12.08 9.38 3.96
C TYR A 112 -11.14 8.62 4.90
N LYS A 113 -11.54 7.39 5.20
CA LYS A 113 -10.71 6.44 5.94
C LYS A 113 -10.11 5.44 4.97
N PHE A 114 -8.92 4.95 5.27
CA PHE A 114 -8.21 4.01 4.40
C PHE A 114 -7.54 2.91 5.21
N HIS A 115 -7.32 1.78 4.56
CA HIS A 115 -6.32 0.80 4.98
C HIS A 115 -5.15 0.85 4.00
N ILE A 116 -3.94 1.01 4.53
CA ILE A 116 -2.70 0.73 3.80
C ILE A 116 -2.19 -0.63 4.28
N ILE A 117 -2.04 -1.57 3.35
CA ILE A 117 -1.68 -2.96 3.61
C ILE A 117 -0.28 -3.19 3.04
N ILE A 118 0.62 -3.71 3.88
CA ILE A 118 1.95 -4.14 3.50
C ILE A 118 1.97 -5.66 3.54
N GLY A 119 2.41 -6.30 2.45
CA GLY A 119 2.58 -7.74 2.36
C GLY A 119 4.03 -8.10 2.06
N PHE A 120 4.56 -9.11 2.75
CA PHE A 120 5.92 -9.62 2.54
C PHE A 120 5.94 -11.15 2.58
N ASP A 121 6.49 -11.77 1.54
CA ASP A 121 6.55 -13.23 1.37
C ASP A 121 7.93 -13.83 1.69
N GLY A 122 8.86 -13.02 2.22
CA GLY A 122 10.26 -13.41 2.44
C GLY A 122 11.20 -12.96 1.32
N LYS A 123 10.67 -12.64 0.13
CA LYS A 123 11.46 -12.22 -1.03
C LYS A 123 11.00 -10.88 -1.60
N PHE A 124 9.69 -10.64 -1.62
CA PHE A 124 9.07 -9.48 -2.25
C PHE A 124 8.19 -8.72 -1.28
N THR A 125 8.21 -7.39 -1.41
CA THR A 125 7.41 -6.49 -0.59
C THR A 125 6.39 -5.75 -1.44
N THR A 126 5.13 -5.82 -1.03
CA THR A 126 4.04 -5.03 -1.61
C THR A 126 3.50 -4.03 -0.59
N ILE A 127 3.12 -2.86 -1.07
CA ILE A 127 2.27 -1.89 -0.39
C ILE A 127 1.05 -1.64 -1.27
N ARG A 128 -0.14 -1.66 -0.69
CA ARG A 128 -1.40 -1.36 -1.38
C ARG A 128 -2.31 -0.58 -0.44
N PHE A 129 -3.34 0.08 -0.97
CA PHE A 129 -4.34 0.71 -0.12
C PHE A 129 -5.73 0.67 -0.75
N HIS A 130 -6.75 0.77 0.09
CA HIS A 130 -8.13 0.96 -0.34
C HIS A 130 -8.85 1.90 0.64
N LYS A 131 -9.89 2.56 0.13
CA LYS A 131 -10.82 3.34 0.95
C LYS A 131 -11.69 2.38 1.76
N LEU A 132 -12.02 2.77 2.99
CA LEU A 132 -13.05 2.10 3.78
C LEU A 132 -14.43 2.65 3.39
N ARG A 133 -15.38 1.73 3.27
CA ARG A 133 -16.75 1.98 2.82
C ARG A 133 -17.67 1.34 3.84
N ASP A 134 -18.75 2.03 4.22
CA ASP A 134 -19.65 1.53 5.27
C ASP A 134 -20.45 0.31 4.77
N GLU A 135 -20.61 0.21 3.46
CA GLU A 135 -21.36 -0.82 2.75
C GLU A 135 -20.53 -2.05 2.33
N GLU A 136 -19.21 -2.03 2.51
CA GLU A 136 -18.29 -3.11 2.08
C GLU A 136 -17.35 -3.54 3.23
N GLY A 137 -16.91 -4.80 3.20
CA GLY A 137 -15.86 -5.26 4.10
C GLY A 137 -14.49 -4.71 3.71
N SER A 138 -13.58 -4.58 4.68
CA SER A 138 -12.17 -4.29 4.37
C SER A 138 -11.50 -5.47 3.65
N TRP A 139 -10.54 -5.20 2.77
CA TRP A 139 -9.80 -6.24 2.04
C TRP A 139 -9.11 -7.27 2.97
N ILE A 140 -8.60 -6.80 4.11
CA ILE A 140 -8.02 -7.64 5.17
C ILE A 140 -8.81 -7.44 6.46
N ALA A 141 -9.28 -8.54 7.06
CA ALA A 141 -9.93 -8.50 8.37
C ALA A 141 -8.88 -8.23 9.46
N LEU A 142 -9.01 -7.08 10.14
CA LEU A 142 -8.08 -6.67 11.19
C LEU A 142 -8.11 -7.59 12.42
N GLU A 143 -9.25 -8.23 12.67
CA GLU A 143 -9.48 -9.04 13.86
C GLU A 143 -8.69 -10.36 13.86
N ASN A 144 -8.27 -10.84 12.67
CA ASN A 144 -7.62 -12.15 12.50
C ASN A 144 -6.44 -12.10 11.52
N LEU A 145 -5.51 -11.15 11.69
CA LEU A 145 -4.32 -11.06 10.83
C LEU A 145 -3.44 -12.33 10.85
N ASP A 146 -3.47 -13.10 11.93
CA ASP A 146 -2.71 -14.35 12.07
C ASP A 146 -3.25 -15.51 11.19
N ASP A 147 -4.46 -15.38 10.63
CA ASP A 147 -5.03 -16.38 9.72
C ASP A 147 -4.34 -16.39 8.35
N TYR A 148 -3.59 -15.33 8.01
CA TYR A 148 -2.82 -15.21 6.77
C TYR A 148 -1.45 -15.92 6.89
N LYS A 149 -1.48 -17.21 7.24
CA LYS A 149 -0.33 -18.03 7.69
C LYS A 149 0.91 -18.06 6.79
N ASN A 150 0.76 -17.74 5.50
CA ASN A 150 1.85 -17.81 4.51
C ASN A 150 2.46 -16.44 4.18
N ASN A 151 1.89 -15.34 4.68
CA ASN A 151 2.31 -13.99 4.33
C ASN A 151 2.55 -13.16 5.60
N SER A 152 3.63 -12.38 5.62
CA SER A 152 3.81 -11.35 6.64
C SER A 152 2.97 -10.14 6.23
N ILE A 153 1.90 -9.85 6.96
CA ILE A 153 0.98 -8.74 6.67
C ILE A 153 1.04 -7.70 7.79
N ALA A 154 1.07 -6.41 7.40
CA ALA A 154 0.83 -5.29 8.30
C ALA A 154 -0.26 -4.40 7.71
N VAL A 155 -1.14 -3.86 8.55
CA VAL A 155 -2.19 -2.93 8.13
C VAL A 155 -2.08 -1.64 8.93
N ARG A 156 -2.00 -0.52 8.22
CA ARG A 156 -2.05 0.83 8.78
C ARG A 156 -3.44 1.41 8.51
N VAL A 157 -4.17 1.66 9.59
CA VAL A 157 -5.47 2.34 9.55
C VAL A 157 -5.24 3.84 9.49
N VAL A 158 -5.84 4.47 8.48
CA VAL A 158 -5.79 5.91 8.23
C VAL A 158 -7.19 6.47 8.53
N GLU A 159 -7.25 7.35 9.53
CA GLU A 159 -8.45 8.08 9.97
C GLU A 159 -8.33 9.57 9.75
#